data_AF-A0A8C9GNB3-F1
#
_entry.id   AF-A0A8C9GNB3-F1
#
_cell.length_a   1.000
_cell.length_b   1.000
_cell.length_c   1.000
_cell.angle_alpha   90.00
_cell.angle_beta   90.00
_cell.angle_gamma   90.00
#
_symmetry.space_group_name_H-M   'P 1'
#
loop_
_entity.id
_entity.type
_entity.pdbx_description
1 polymer ?
#
loop_
_entity_poly.entity_id
_entity_poly.type
_entity_poly.pdbx_seq_one_letter_code
_entity_poly.pdbx_strand_id
1 'polypeptide(L)'
;MLNQFSGKNLEKNIELFDLYADKFETLPLKFLKFHGSTNLDQVLDAMDYAVYAYDVKHIIIDNLQFMLNISKFSDIYEVQNIAIDKFRSFSTNKNVHITIVVHPRKEDNNLLSISSVFGSVK
;
A
#
# COMPACT_ATOMS: atom_id res chain seq x y z
N MET A 1 -6.05 11.20 -6.33
CA MET A 1 -6.99 10.25 -6.95
C MET A 1 -8.17 10.93 -7.65
N LEU A 2 -9.00 11.75 -7.00
CA LEU A 2 -10.16 12.37 -7.66
C LEU A 2 -9.80 13.21 -8.92
N ASN A 3 -8.77 14.07 -8.84
CA ASN A 3 -8.25 14.82 -10.01
C ASN A 3 -7.72 13.91 -11.13
N GLN A 4 -7.14 12.74 -10.79
CA GLN A 4 -6.66 11.78 -11.79
C GLN A 4 -7.83 11.05 -12.45
N PHE A 5 -8.85 10.68 -11.66
CA PHE A 5 -10.07 10.06 -12.16
C PHE A 5 -10.87 11.00 -13.08
N SER A 6 -10.96 12.29 -12.72
CA SER A 6 -11.67 13.27 -13.53
C SER A 6 -10.94 13.66 -14.83
N GLY A 7 -9.62 13.45 -14.88
CA GLY A 7 -8.76 13.91 -15.99
C GLY A 7 -8.71 15.43 -16.11
N LYS A 8 -9.15 16.17 -15.08
CA LYS A 8 -9.26 17.63 -15.08
C LYS A 8 -8.68 18.20 -13.79
N ASN A 9 -8.24 19.44 -13.85
CA ASN A 9 -7.93 20.21 -12.66
C ASN A 9 -9.25 20.71 -12.05
N LEU A 10 -9.77 20.02 -11.02
CA LEU A 10 -11.04 20.36 -10.38
C LEU A 10 -10.97 21.64 -9.55
N GLU A 11 -9.78 22.07 -9.11
CA GLU A 11 -9.61 23.37 -8.44
C GLU A 11 -9.96 24.54 -9.36
N LYS A 12 -9.77 24.36 -10.68
CA LYS A 12 -10.15 25.33 -11.72
C LYS A 12 -11.54 25.11 -12.32
N ASN A 13 -12.20 23.99 -12.01
CA ASN A 13 -13.50 23.60 -12.56
C ASN A 13 -14.39 23.08 -11.42
N ILE A 14 -14.62 23.93 -10.41
CA ILE A 14 -15.24 23.53 -9.14
C ILE A 14 -16.69 23.11 -9.33
N GLU A 15 -17.36 23.61 -10.36
CA GLU A 15 -18.71 23.23 -10.77
C GLU A 15 -18.81 21.76 -11.21
N LEU A 16 -17.69 21.14 -11.59
CA LEU A 16 -17.63 19.72 -11.94
C LEU A 16 -17.31 18.84 -10.73
N PHE A 17 -17.00 19.42 -9.57
CA PHE A 17 -16.53 18.68 -8.40
C PHE A 17 -17.55 17.62 -7.96
N ASP A 18 -18.79 18.02 -7.68
CA ASP A 18 -19.83 17.11 -7.18
C ASP A 18 -20.09 15.99 -8.20
N LEU A 19 -20.17 16.32 -9.49
CA LEU A 19 -20.35 15.34 -10.56
C LEU A 19 -19.28 14.25 -10.57
N TYR A 20 -18.00 14.63 -10.39
CA TYR A 20 -16.91 13.66 -10.37
C TYR A 20 -16.77 12.96 -9.01
N ALA A 21 -17.12 13.64 -7.91
CA ALA A 21 -17.15 13.05 -6.57
C ALA A 21 -18.17 11.91 -6.49
N ASP A 22 -19.39 12.16 -6.96
CA ASP A 22 -20.46 11.15 -7.02
C ASP A 22 -20.03 9.94 -7.86
N LYS A 23 -19.43 10.19 -9.04
CA LYS A 23 -18.90 9.11 -9.88
C LYS A 23 -17.76 8.35 -9.20
N PHE A 24 -16.88 9.04 -8.49
CA PHE A 24 -15.75 8.43 -7.80
C PHE A 24 -16.22 7.56 -6.62
N GLU A 25 -17.29 7.96 -5.93
CA GLU A 25 -17.89 7.19 -4.83
C GLU A 25 -18.42 5.83 -5.29
N THR A 26 -18.87 5.73 -6.54
CA THR A 26 -19.34 4.44 -7.11
C THR A 26 -18.22 3.43 -7.37
N LEU A 27 -16.95 3.85 -7.33
CA LEU A 27 -15.84 2.92 -7.53
C LEU A 27 -15.77 1.93 -6.36
N PRO A 28 -15.45 0.65 -6.60
CA PRO A 28 -15.31 -0.37 -5.57
C PRO A 28 -13.97 -0.21 -4.81
N LEU A 29 -13.68 1.00 -4.36
CA LEU A 29 -12.47 1.35 -3.63
C LEU A 29 -12.80 1.50 -2.14
N LYS A 30 -11.96 0.90 -1.30
CA LYS A 30 -12.03 1.02 0.15
C LYS A 30 -10.69 1.54 0.65
N PHE A 31 -10.74 2.56 1.49
CA PHE A 31 -9.55 3.17 2.08
C PHE A 31 -9.42 2.75 3.54
N LEU A 32 -8.24 2.23 3.88
CA LEU A 32 -7.88 1.96 5.27
C LEU A 32 -7.54 3.29 5.96
N LYS A 33 -8.13 3.53 7.14
CA LYS A 33 -7.92 4.75 7.93
C LYS A 33 -6.74 4.56 8.89
N PHE A 34 -5.58 4.19 8.35
CA PHE A 34 -4.36 4.08 9.13
C PHE A 34 -3.57 5.38 9.07
N HIS A 35 -3.19 5.90 10.22
CA HIS A 35 -2.40 7.12 10.38
C HIS A 35 -1.23 6.82 11.29
N GLY A 36 -0.05 7.33 10.92
CA GLY A 36 1.20 7.03 11.62
C GLY A 36 1.62 5.56 11.56
N SER A 37 2.56 5.22 12.41
CA SER A 37 2.98 3.84 12.59
C SER A 37 1.84 2.95 13.05
N THR A 38 1.48 1.97 12.23
CA THR A 38 0.42 1.00 12.52
C THR A 38 1.03 -0.39 12.61
N ASN A 39 0.69 -1.15 13.66
CA ASN A 39 1.18 -2.51 13.81
C ASN A 39 0.74 -3.37 12.61
N LEU A 40 1.69 -4.15 12.06
CA LEU A 40 1.46 -5.09 10.96
C LEU A 40 0.26 -6.02 11.19
N ASP A 41 0.08 -6.53 12.41
CA ASP A 41 -1.03 -7.45 12.71
C ASP A 41 -2.39 -6.75 12.59
N GLN A 42 -2.48 -5.48 12.99
CA GLN A 42 -3.71 -4.68 12.79
C GLN A 42 -4.01 -4.45 11.30
N VAL A 43 -2.98 -4.30 10.48
CA VAL A 43 -3.16 -4.17 9.03
C VAL A 43 -3.65 -5.48 8.42
N LEU A 44 -3.10 -6.63 8.85
CA LEU A 44 -3.56 -7.94 8.41
C LEU A 44 -5.02 -8.21 8.82
N ASP A 45 -5.41 -7.84 10.04
CA ASP A 45 -6.80 -7.98 10.50
C ASP A 45 -7.76 -7.12 9.65
N ALA A 46 -7.37 -5.88 9.35
CA ALA A 46 -8.18 -5.00 8.50
C ALA A 46 -8.27 -5.50 7.05
N MET A 47 -7.16 -6.04 6.53
CA MET A 47 -7.16 -6.71 5.23
C MET A 47 -8.10 -7.91 5.23
N ASP A 48 -8.05 -8.74 6.29
CA ASP A 48 -8.90 -9.93 6.39
C ASP A 48 -10.38 -9.56 6.43
N TYR A 49 -10.73 -8.57 7.26
CA TYR A 49 -12.08 -8.04 7.30
C TYR A 49 -12.53 -7.48 5.95
N ALA A 50 -11.66 -6.77 5.23
CA ALA A 50 -12.00 -6.21 3.92
C ALA A 50 -12.30 -7.31 2.88
N VAL A 51 -11.51 -8.39 2.87
CA VAL A 51 -11.76 -9.55 2.01
C VAL A 51 -13.07 -10.24 2.40
N TYR A 52 -13.28 -10.47 3.71
CA TYR A 52 -14.46 -11.16 4.20
C TYR A 52 -15.77 -10.39 3.96
N ALA A 53 -15.81 -9.11 4.31
CA ALA A 53 -17.03 -8.30 4.32
C ALA A 53 -17.36 -7.68 2.96
N TYR A 54 -16.36 -7.39 2.14
CA TYR A 54 -16.52 -6.62 0.90
C TYR A 54 -15.98 -7.33 -0.35
N ASP A 55 -15.56 -8.59 -0.22
CA ASP A 55 -14.98 -9.40 -1.31
C ASP A 55 -13.80 -8.72 -2.02
N VAL A 56 -12.98 -7.97 -1.29
CA VAL A 56 -11.81 -7.30 -1.85
C VAL A 56 -10.85 -8.33 -2.46
N LYS A 57 -10.51 -8.16 -3.74
CA LYS A 57 -9.58 -9.05 -4.46
C LYS A 57 -8.20 -8.45 -4.72
N HIS A 58 -8.06 -7.14 -4.62
CA HIS A 58 -6.80 -6.43 -4.83
C HIS A 58 -6.55 -5.45 -3.70
N ILE A 59 -5.40 -5.60 -3.04
CA ILE A 59 -4.96 -4.77 -1.92
C ILE A 59 -3.71 -4.01 -2.35
N ILE A 60 -3.70 -2.70 -2.12
CA ILE A 60 -2.56 -1.82 -2.42
C ILE A 60 -2.02 -1.28 -1.09
N ILE A 61 -0.75 -1.50 -0.82
CA ILE A 61 -0.05 -1.07 0.40
C ILE A 61 0.99 -0.01 0.03
N ASP A 62 0.79 1.23 0.48
CA ASP A 62 1.68 2.38 0.26
C ASP A 62 1.87 3.14 1.58
N ASN A 63 3.01 3.02 2.28
CA ASN A 63 4.21 2.23 2.01
C ASN A 63 4.55 1.34 3.23
N LEU A 64 5.13 0.17 2.97
CA LEU A 64 5.73 -0.71 3.99
C LEU A 64 6.60 0.03 5.02
N GLN A 65 7.36 1.04 4.59
CA GLN A 65 8.23 1.84 5.47
C GLN A 65 7.46 2.61 6.55
N PHE A 66 6.21 3.00 6.29
CA PHE A 66 5.39 3.75 7.24
C PHE A 66 4.75 2.86 8.31
N MET A 67 4.49 1.60 7.97
CA MET A 67 3.90 0.64 8.88
C MET A 67 4.88 0.23 10.01
N LEU A 68 6.18 0.40 9.81
CA LEU A 68 7.20 -0.14 10.70
C LEU A 68 7.83 0.99 11.53
N ASN A 69 7.38 1.15 12.79
CA ASN A 69 7.95 2.12 13.73
C ASN A 69 9.29 1.65 14.30
N ILE A 70 10.34 1.63 13.48
CA ILE A 70 11.59 0.99 13.87
C ILE A 70 12.72 2.01 13.97
N SER A 71 13.24 2.16 15.18
CA SER A 71 14.28 3.11 15.57
C SER A 71 15.70 2.71 15.14
N LYS A 72 15.90 1.54 14.51
CA LYS A 72 17.22 1.03 14.10
C LYS A 72 17.21 0.43 12.68
N PHE A 73 18.21 0.78 11.89
CA PHE A 73 18.37 0.36 10.49
C PHE A 73 18.52 -1.15 10.29
N SER A 74 19.06 -1.89 11.26
CA SER A 74 19.19 -3.36 11.20
C SER A 74 17.83 -4.05 11.25
N ASP A 75 17.00 -3.61 12.20
CA ASP A 75 15.74 -4.27 12.54
C ASP A 75 14.68 -3.99 11.45
N ILE A 76 14.85 -2.90 10.68
CA ILE A 76 13.97 -2.56 9.55
C ILE A 76 13.94 -3.68 8.50
N TYR A 77 15.09 -4.29 8.17
CA TYR A 77 15.14 -5.32 7.13
C TYR A 77 14.46 -6.61 7.56
N GLU A 78 14.74 -7.03 8.79
CA GLU A 78 14.13 -8.23 9.34
C GLU A 78 12.61 -8.07 9.45
N VAL A 79 12.14 -6.92 9.91
CA VAL A 79 10.69 -6.68 10.02
C VAL A 79 10.03 -6.51 8.65
N GLN A 80 10.71 -5.91 7.66
CA GLN A 80 10.20 -5.89 6.28
C GLN A 80 10.08 -7.31 5.71
N ASN A 81 11.06 -8.18 5.95
CA ASN A 81 10.99 -9.57 5.52
C ASN A 81 9.83 -10.30 6.19
N ILE A 82 9.66 -10.15 7.50
CA ILE A 82 8.51 -10.71 8.24
C ILE A 82 7.18 -10.19 7.66
N ALA A 83 7.10 -8.91 7.33
CA ALA A 83 5.90 -8.33 6.71
C ALA A 83 5.61 -8.92 5.33
N ILE A 84 6.64 -9.04 4.48
CA ILE A 84 6.53 -9.66 3.15
C ILE A 84 6.06 -11.11 3.27
N ASP A 85 6.62 -11.90 4.19
CA ASP A 85 6.25 -13.30 4.40
C ASP A 85 4.79 -13.45 4.84
N LYS A 86 4.34 -12.59 5.76
CA LYS A 86 2.94 -12.53 6.19
C LYS A 86 2.02 -12.13 5.04
N PHE A 87 2.38 -11.14 4.23
CA PHE A 87 1.58 -10.74 3.07
C PHE A 87 1.52 -11.81 1.97
N ARG A 88 2.63 -12.51 1.69
CA ARG A 88 2.65 -13.64 0.75
C ARG A 88 1.72 -14.77 1.20
N SER A 89 1.78 -15.10 2.50
CA SER A 89 0.90 -16.11 3.10
C SER A 89 -0.56 -15.68 3.01
N PHE A 90 -0.87 -14.43 3.33
CA PHE A 90 -2.21 -13.87 3.22
C PHE A 90 -2.74 -13.91 1.78
N SER A 91 -1.94 -13.45 0.81
CA SER A 91 -2.28 -13.45 -0.62
C SER A 91 -2.65 -14.85 -1.12
N THR A 92 -1.85 -15.86 -0.73
CA THR A 92 -2.10 -17.26 -1.08
C THR A 92 -3.38 -17.77 -0.41
N ASN A 93 -3.52 -17.59 0.91
CA ASN A 93 -4.61 -18.17 1.69
C ASN A 93 -5.97 -17.55 1.37
N LYS A 94 -6.00 -16.25 1.07
CA LYS A 94 -7.23 -15.50 0.78
C LYS A 94 -7.52 -15.39 -0.72
N ASN A 95 -6.62 -15.89 -1.57
CA ASN A 95 -6.70 -15.79 -3.03
C ASN A 95 -6.92 -14.33 -3.49
N VAL A 96 -6.03 -13.44 -3.04
CA VAL A 96 -6.05 -12.01 -3.38
C VAL A 96 -4.71 -11.56 -3.94
N HIS A 97 -4.73 -10.53 -4.78
CA HIS A 97 -3.53 -9.88 -5.27
C HIS A 97 -3.11 -8.76 -4.31
N ILE A 98 -1.82 -8.68 -3.97
CA ILE A 98 -1.27 -7.59 -3.14
C ILE A 98 -0.21 -6.85 -3.95
N THR A 99 -0.39 -5.54 -4.11
CA THR A 99 0.63 -4.64 -4.67
C THR A 99 1.23 -3.82 -3.54
N ILE A 100 2.55 -3.80 -3.46
CA ILE A 100 3.29 -3.11 -2.41
C ILE A 100 4.19 -2.07 -3.06
N VAL A 101 4.09 -0.82 -2.60
CA VAL A 101 5.02 0.25 -2.95
C VAL A 101 6.22 0.15 -2.02
N VAL A 102 7.41 0.06 -2.59
CA VAL A 102 8.70 0.04 -1.87
C VAL A 102 9.58 1.15 -2.41
N HIS A 103 10.20 1.92 -1.52
CA HIS A 103 11.20 2.91 -1.92
C HIS A 103 12.58 2.23 -1.97
N PRO A 104 13.21 2.13 -3.15
CA PRO A 104 14.54 1.55 -3.26
C PRO A 104 15.59 2.43 -2.58
N ARG A 105 16.72 1.85 -2.19
CA ARG A 105 17.86 2.63 -1.70
C ARG A 105 18.41 3.51 -2.82
N LYS A 106 18.85 4.72 -2.45
CA LYS A 106 19.68 5.55 -3.32
C LYS A 106 21.06 4.90 -3.41
N GLU A 107 21.40 4.35 -4.57
CA GLU A 107 22.76 3.91 -4.88
C GLU A 107 23.46 5.00 -5.71
N ASP A 108 24.77 5.15 -5.55
CA ASP A 108 25.57 6.18 -6.25
C ASP A 108 25.61 5.98 -7.77
N ASN A 109 25.38 4.73 -8.22
CA ASN A 109 25.21 4.40 -9.64
C ASN A 109 23.71 4.32 -9.95
N ASN A 110 23.22 5.19 -10.82
CA ASN A 110 21.80 5.39 -11.21
C ASN A 110 21.04 4.15 -11.76
N LEU A 111 21.58 2.95 -11.66
CA LEU A 111 20.97 1.70 -12.11
C LEU A 111 20.41 0.93 -10.91
N LEU A 112 19.09 0.94 -10.78
CA LEU A 112 18.39 0.13 -9.80
C LEU A 112 18.54 -1.36 -10.14
N SER A 113 18.88 -2.15 -9.13
CA SER A 113 18.97 -3.61 -9.22
C SER A 113 17.98 -4.26 -8.26
N ILE A 114 17.77 -5.58 -8.37
CA ILE A 114 16.93 -6.34 -7.42
C ILE A 114 17.46 -6.18 -5.98
N SER A 115 18.78 -6.10 -5.81
CA SER A 115 19.44 -5.80 -4.54
C SER A 115 19.15 -4.41 -3.99
N SER A 116 18.73 -3.45 -4.82
CA SER A 116 18.34 -2.10 -4.39
C SER A 116 16.98 -2.09 -3.68
N VAL A 117 16.19 -3.16 -3.83
CA VAL A 117 14.86 -3.36 -3.21
C VAL A 117 14.93 -4.32 -2.01
N PHE A 118 15.70 -5.41 -2.13
CA PHE A 118 15.85 -6.40 -1.08
C PHE A 118 17.17 -6.18 -0.35
N GLY A 119 17.11 -5.83 0.95
CA GLY A 119 18.29 -5.83 1.82
C GLY A 119 18.85 -7.24 1.93
N SER A 120 19.78 -7.57 1.04
CA SER A 120 20.62 -8.77 0.99
C SER A 120 19.96 -10.07 1.48
N VAL A 121 19.36 -10.81 0.56
CA VAL A 121 19.44 -12.28 0.66
C VAL A 121 20.81 -12.66 0.12
N LYS A 122 21.70 -13.09 1.01
CA LYS A 122 22.91 -13.83 0.65
C LYS A 122 22.59 -15.31 0.74
#